data_AF-A0A060WXY5-F1
#
_entry.id   AF-A0A060WXY5-F1
#
_cell.length_a   1.000
_cell.length_b   1.000
_cell.length_c   1.000
_cell.angle_alpha   90.00
_cell.angle_beta   90.00
_cell.angle_gamma   90.00
#
_symmetry.space_group_name_H-M   'P 1'
#
loop_
_entity.id
_entity.type
_entity.pdbx_description
1 polymer ?
#
loop_
_entity_poly.entity_id
_entity_poly.type
_entity_poly.pdbx_seq_one_letter_code
_entity_poly.pdbx_strand_id
1 'polypeptide(L)'
;MLQRKSCECEMAEIIDHEGSSHLYCNARHRGHRVEALSESSGVYFDKPRLAPRLVEPCHGGCQGSVIGFPAPEQDTQTWLLFTHPTNKRTRKDLGVYLNRSPLHTSGWDRPWIVHSGPSGYSDLAYIEDTEHFACLMECGENSELEQIAFVSFPLSDVMQTVDEKGNTFYEENAMQVILPSTFRFMVQGLSYLAGTRRDQFNDNVIVKCLLQNIVVQTQNTSSMQMCVQYGNNNYS
;
A
#
# COMPACT_ATOMS: atom_id res chain seq x y z
N MET A 1 -18.60 -14.95 15.86
CA MET A 1 -17.68 -15.09 14.71
C MET A 1 -18.06 -14.07 13.67
N LEU A 2 -17.10 -13.53 12.91
CA LEU A 2 -17.44 -12.86 11.65
C LEU A 2 -18.17 -13.88 10.78
N GLN A 3 -19.41 -13.57 10.39
CA GLN A 3 -20.26 -14.52 9.66
C GLN A 3 -19.94 -14.54 8.15
N ARG A 4 -18.98 -13.73 7.69
CA ARG A 4 -18.68 -13.51 6.27
C ARG A 4 -17.22 -13.82 5.99
N LYS A 5 -16.98 -14.43 4.83
CA LYS A 5 -15.64 -14.68 4.30
C LYS A 5 -14.97 -13.36 3.96
N SER A 6 -13.69 -13.23 4.29
CA SER A 6 -12.81 -12.18 3.76
C SER A 6 -12.36 -12.52 2.33
N CYS A 7 -11.77 -11.53 1.66
CA CYS A 7 -11.20 -11.68 0.31
C CYS A 7 -9.69 -11.37 0.34
N GLU A 8 -9.20 -10.61 -0.64
CA GLU A 8 -7.78 -10.21 -0.78
C GLU A 8 -7.23 -9.65 0.54
N CYS A 9 -6.01 -10.04 0.88
CA CYS A 9 -5.34 -9.60 2.11
C CYS A 9 -3.84 -9.42 1.89
N GLU A 10 -3.24 -8.65 2.77
CA GLU A 10 -1.80 -8.49 2.90
C GLU A 10 -1.38 -8.67 4.34
N MET A 11 -0.12 -9.03 4.51
CA MET A 11 0.47 -9.30 5.81
C MET A 11 1.73 -8.46 6.00
N ALA A 12 1.94 -8.05 7.24
CA ALA A 12 3.15 -7.36 7.68
C ALA A 12 3.64 -8.02 8.96
N GLU A 13 4.96 -8.14 9.10
CA GLU A 13 5.58 -8.50 10.37
C GLU A 13 5.59 -7.28 11.30
N ILE A 14 5.31 -7.51 12.57
CA ILE A 14 5.41 -6.52 13.65
C ILE A 14 6.45 -7.06 14.63
N ILE A 15 7.48 -6.27 14.91
CA ILE A 15 8.36 -6.48 16.05
C ILE A 15 7.90 -5.57 17.19
N ASP A 16 7.63 -6.18 18.35
CA ASP A 16 7.22 -5.44 19.54
C ASP A 16 8.41 -4.91 20.36
N HIS A 17 8.09 -4.20 21.45
CA HIS A 17 9.09 -3.64 22.36
C HIS A 17 9.97 -4.68 23.07
N GLU A 18 9.54 -5.95 23.13
CA GLU A 18 10.31 -7.07 23.68
C GLU A 18 11.14 -7.78 22.59
N GLY A 19 11.01 -7.36 21.33
CA GLY A 19 11.64 -7.99 20.17
C GLY A 19 10.90 -9.23 19.66
N SER A 20 9.68 -9.48 20.14
CA SER A 20 8.88 -10.61 19.67
C SER A 20 8.21 -10.29 18.34
N SER A 21 8.22 -11.26 17.43
CA SER A 21 7.62 -11.15 16.10
C SER A 21 6.16 -11.61 16.12
N HIS A 22 5.30 -10.79 15.51
CA HIS A 22 3.87 -11.05 15.31
C HIS A 22 3.54 -10.83 13.83
N LEU A 23 2.80 -11.76 13.24
CA LEU A 23 2.31 -11.58 11.87
C LEU A 23 0.93 -10.93 11.91
N TYR A 24 0.83 -9.74 11.34
CA TYR A 24 -0.42 -9.01 11.17
C TYR A 24 -0.98 -9.23 9.79
N CYS A 25 -2.30 -9.48 9.71
CA CYS A 25 -3.03 -9.66 8.46
C CYS A 25 -4.14 -8.62 8.36
N ASN A 26 -4.19 -7.89 7.25
CA ASN A 26 -5.26 -6.96 6.90
C ASN A 26 -6.00 -7.46 5.67
N ALA A 27 -7.29 -7.72 5.81
CA ALA A 27 -8.09 -8.37 4.78
C ALA A 27 -9.30 -7.53 4.35
N ARG A 28 -9.58 -7.58 3.04
CA ARG A 28 -10.76 -7.01 2.41
C ARG A 28 -12.02 -7.65 2.94
N HIS A 29 -12.97 -6.82 3.33
CA HIS A 29 -14.25 -7.24 3.87
C HIS A 29 -15.34 -6.21 3.57
N ARG A 30 -16.59 -6.45 3.98
CA ARG A 30 -17.70 -5.50 3.79
C ARG A 30 -17.78 -4.51 4.95
N GLY A 31 -17.85 -3.22 4.62
CA GLY A 31 -18.06 -2.11 5.56
C GLY A 31 -16.78 -1.60 6.21
N HIS A 32 -15.94 -2.49 6.74
CA HIS A 32 -14.61 -2.19 7.27
C HIS A 32 -13.66 -3.34 6.98
N ARG A 33 -12.36 -3.04 7.00
CA ARG A 33 -11.29 -4.04 6.96
C ARG A 33 -11.42 -5.00 8.15
N VAL A 34 -10.93 -6.21 7.94
CA VAL A 34 -10.77 -7.22 8.99
C VAL A 34 -9.30 -7.42 9.26
N GLU A 35 -8.94 -7.47 10.53
CA GLU A 35 -7.57 -7.63 11.00
C GLU A 35 -7.44 -8.88 11.85
N ALA A 36 -6.30 -9.54 11.77
CA ALA A 36 -5.96 -10.65 12.64
C ALA A 36 -4.46 -10.66 12.91
N LEU A 37 -4.08 -11.12 14.10
CA LEU A 37 -2.70 -11.29 14.53
C LEU A 37 -2.37 -12.78 14.62
N SER A 38 -1.11 -13.12 14.49
CA SER A 38 -0.58 -14.47 14.66
C SER A 38 0.77 -14.42 15.34
N GLU A 39 0.85 -15.03 16.51
CA GLU A 39 2.10 -15.29 17.24
C GLU A 39 2.84 -16.54 16.69
N SER A 40 2.24 -17.24 15.73
CA SER A 40 2.75 -18.49 15.15
C SER A 40 3.21 -18.34 13.71
N SER A 41 3.62 -17.13 13.32
CA SER A 41 4.09 -16.81 11.97
C SER A 41 3.12 -17.28 10.86
N GLY A 42 1.81 -17.17 11.13
CA GLY A 42 0.75 -17.47 10.16
C GLY A 42 0.19 -18.90 10.19
N VAL A 43 0.66 -19.79 11.07
CA VAL A 43 0.09 -21.15 11.21
C VAL A 43 -1.36 -21.08 11.70
N TYR A 44 -1.61 -20.24 12.70
CA TYR A 44 -2.96 -19.90 13.16
C TYR A 44 -3.06 -18.40 13.41
N PHE A 45 -4.24 -17.85 13.14
CA PHE A 45 -4.57 -16.48 13.46
C PHE A 45 -5.54 -16.44 14.63
N ASP A 46 -5.36 -15.42 15.47
CA ASP A 46 -6.31 -15.04 16.49
C ASP A 46 -7.68 -14.74 15.89
N LYS A 47 -8.69 -14.68 16.76
CA LYS A 47 -10.04 -14.29 16.38
C LYS A 47 -10.01 -12.96 15.62
N PRO A 48 -10.40 -12.94 14.32
CA PRO A 48 -10.32 -11.73 13.53
C PRO A 48 -11.27 -10.65 14.05
N ARG A 49 -10.87 -9.38 13.91
CA ARG A 49 -11.55 -8.21 14.43
C ARG A 49 -11.85 -7.24 13.28
N LEU A 50 -12.95 -6.49 13.39
CA LEU A 50 -13.18 -5.37 12.47
C LEU A 50 -12.28 -4.21 12.88
N ALA A 51 -11.73 -3.51 11.89
CA ALA A 51 -10.94 -2.30 12.07
C ALA A 51 -11.83 -1.07 11.83
N PRO A 52 -12.42 -0.45 12.87
CA PRO A 52 -13.47 0.56 12.66
C PRO A 52 -12.96 1.84 11.98
N ARG A 53 -11.65 2.08 12.04
CA ARG A 53 -10.97 3.20 11.40
C ARG A 53 -10.69 2.97 9.91
N LEU A 54 -10.59 1.71 9.48
CA LEU A 54 -10.26 1.34 8.11
C LEU A 54 -11.54 0.94 7.36
N VAL A 55 -12.13 1.92 6.69
CA VAL A 55 -13.41 1.77 6.01
C VAL A 55 -13.28 1.00 4.70
N GLU A 56 -14.38 0.40 4.25
CA GLU A 56 -14.49 -0.26 2.94
C GLU A 56 -15.54 0.41 2.06
N PRO A 57 -15.24 0.72 0.78
CA PRO A 57 -16.21 1.19 -0.19
C PRO A 57 -17.42 0.26 -0.31
N CYS A 58 -18.58 0.86 -0.58
CA CYS A 58 -19.80 0.11 -0.88
C CYS A 58 -19.60 -0.77 -2.13
N HIS A 59 -20.41 -1.83 -2.23
CA HIS A 59 -20.42 -2.75 -3.39
C HIS A 59 -19.21 -3.66 -3.57
N GLY A 60 -18.58 -4.06 -2.47
CA GLY A 60 -17.64 -5.18 -2.46
C GLY A 60 -16.29 -4.87 -1.86
N GLY A 61 -16.02 -3.63 -1.47
CA GLY A 61 -14.73 -3.22 -0.92
C GLY A 61 -13.64 -3.07 -1.99
N CYS A 62 -12.41 -2.86 -1.53
CA CYS A 62 -11.24 -2.67 -2.37
C CYS A 62 -10.07 -3.49 -1.82
N GLN A 63 -9.08 -3.84 -2.67
CA GLN A 63 -7.79 -4.21 -2.11
C GLN A 63 -7.14 -2.92 -1.56
N GLY A 64 -6.28 -3.12 -0.57
CA GLY A 64 -5.37 -2.09 -0.05
C GLY A 64 -4.13 -2.79 0.46
N SER A 65 -3.08 -2.01 0.69
CA SER A 65 -1.75 -2.53 1.00
C SER A 65 -1.28 -2.14 2.38
N VAL A 66 -0.60 -3.06 3.07
CA VAL A 66 0.00 -2.83 4.39
C VAL A 66 1.45 -3.26 4.39
N ILE A 67 2.29 -2.44 5.01
CA ILE A 67 3.71 -2.76 5.28
C ILE A 67 4.04 -2.47 6.75
N GLY A 68 5.03 -3.20 7.26
CA GLY A 68 5.75 -2.83 8.48
C GLY A 68 7.01 -2.06 8.12
N PHE A 69 7.35 -1.06 8.93
CA PHE A 69 8.61 -0.34 8.81
C PHE A 69 9.17 0.01 10.21
N PRO A 70 10.49 0.21 10.36
CA PRO A 70 11.09 0.56 11.64
C PRO A 70 10.50 1.87 12.19
N ALA A 71 10.14 1.86 13.47
CA ALA A 71 9.67 3.05 14.16
C ALA A 71 10.80 4.08 14.28
N PRO A 72 10.57 5.36 13.93
CA PRO A 72 11.55 6.42 14.21
C PRO A 72 11.89 6.46 15.69
N GLU A 73 13.17 6.62 16.01
CA GLU A 73 13.71 6.74 17.39
C GLU A 73 13.60 5.47 18.26
N GLN A 74 12.97 4.39 17.76
CA GLN A 74 12.82 3.12 18.45
C GLN A 74 13.16 1.98 17.49
N ASP A 75 14.45 1.83 17.18
CA ASP A 75 15.00 0.93 16.15
C ASP A 75 14.54 -0.54 16.22
N THR A 76 13.98 -0.98 17.36
CA THR A 76 13.51 -2.35 17.55
C THR A 76 12.01 -2.53 17.32
N GLN A 77 11.22 -1.45 17.24
CA GLN A 77 9.77 -1.54 17.10
C GLN A 77 9.33 -1.32 15.66
N THR A 78 8.25 -1.99 15.27
CA THR A 78 7.65 -1.81 13.95
C THR A 78 6.39 -0.95 14.03
N TRP A 79 6.30 0.05 13.17
CA TRP A 79 5.05 0.76 12.87
C TRP A 79 4.43 0.18 11.59
N LEU A 80 3.11 0.34 11.44
CA LEU A 80 2.42 -0.07 10.22
C LEU A 80 1.98 1.15 9.41
N LEU A 81 2.15 1.03 8.10
CA LEU A 81 1.57 1.93 7.12
C LEU A 81 0.56 1.18 6.27
N PHE A 82 -0.60 1.78 6.01
CA PHE A 82 -1.66 1.18 5.19
C PHE A 82 -2.19 2.17 4.16
N THR A 83 -2.35 1.74 2.91
CA THR A 83 -3.02 2.52 1.86
C THR A 83 -4.32 1.89 1.43
N HIS A 84 -5.36 2.72 1.32
CA HIS A 84 -6.68 2.30 0.86
C HIS A 84 -7.61 3.48 0.57
N PRO A 85 -8.61 3.34 -0.33
CA PRO A 85 -9.66 4.34 -0.51
C PRO A 85 -10.37 4.69 0.81
N THR A 86 -10.54 5.99 1.06
CA THR A 86 -11.11 6.50 2.33
C THR A 86 -12.61 6.76 2.24
N ASN A 87 -13.18 6.76 1.03
CA ASN A 87 -14.59 7.00 0.82
C ASN A 87 -15.45 5.74 1.04
N LYS A 88 -16.41 5.81 1.96
CA LYS A 88 -17.31 4.68 2.31
C LYS A 88 -18.21 4.22 1.16
N ARG A 89 -18.47 5.06 0.15
CA ARG A 89 -19.47 4.78 -0.90
C ARG A 89 -18.82 4.26 -2.17
N THR A 90 -17.66 4.81 -2.54
CA THR A 90 -17.02 4.55 -3.82
C THR A 90 -15.50 4.45 -3.64
N ARG A 91 -14.82 3.85 -4.60
CA ARG A 91 -13.35 3.78 -4.68
C ARG A 91 -12.75 5.15 -5.00
N LYS A 92 -12.63 5.99 -3.98
CA LYS A 92 -12.12 7.36 -4.07
C LYS A 92 -11.29 7.74 -2.86
N ASP A 93 -10.44 8.73 -3.09
CA ASP A 93 -9.63 9.42 -2.10
C ASP A 93 -8.68 8.45 -1.41
N LEU A 94 -7.57 8.09 -2.08
CA LEU A 94 -6.59 7.17 -1.51
C LEU A 94 -5.93 7.82 -0.30
N GLY A 95 -6.04 7.16 0.84
CA GLY A 95 -5.47 7.61 2.10
C GLY A 95 -4.34 6.71 2.56
N VAL A 96 -3.34 7.32 3.19
CA VAL A 96 -2.25 6.68 3.91
C VAL A 96 -2.56 6.76 5.39
N TYR A 97 -2.72 5.60 6.04
CA TYR A 97 -2.98 5.47 7.46
C TYR A 97 -1.70 5.02 8.17
N LEU A 98 -1.45 5.62 9.34
CA LEU A 98 -0.34 5.25 10.21
C LEU A 98 -0.87 4.56 11.47
N ASN A 99 -0.17 3.52 11.91
CA ASN A 99 -0.39 2.90 13.21
C ASN A 99 0.94 2.74 13.95
N ARG A 100 1.11 3.55 15.01
CA ARG A 100 2.31 3.58 15.87
C ARG A 100 2.27 2.54 16.99
N SER A 101 1.19 1.77 17.08
CA SER A 101 0.95 0.81 18.15
C SER A 101 0.16 -0.38 17.60
N PRO A 102 0.75 -1.15 16.67
CA PRO A 102 0.00 -2.07 15.81
C PRO A 102 -0.58 -3.29 16.54
N LEU A 103 -0.12 -3.58 17.76
CA LEU A 103 -0.73 -4.58 18.64
C LEU A 103 -2.02 -4.08 19.32
N HIS A 104 -2.33 -2.78 19.25
CA HIS A 104 -3.54 -2.18 19.80
C HIS A 104 -4.61 -1.96 18.72
N THR A 105 -5.82 -2.47 18.97
CA THR A 105 -6.95 -2.51 18.02
C THR A 105 -7.49 -1.16 17.55
N SER A 106 -7.05 -0.05 18.14
CA SER A 106 -7.48 1.31 17.81
C SER A 106 -6.31 2.21 17.39
N GLY A 107 -5.16 1.62 17.03
CA GLY A 107 -3.93 2.36 16.77
C GLY A 107 -3.88 3.12 15.44
N TRP A 108 -4.88 2.97 14.56
CA TRP A 108 -4.94 3.67 13.28
C TRP A 108 -5.35 5.13 13.42
N ASP A 109 -4.48 6.01 12.95
CA ASP A 109 -4.71 7.45 12.85
C ASP A 109 -5.69 7.81 11.73
N ARG A 110 -6.01 9.11 11.62
CA ARG A 110 -6.74 9.64 10.46
C ARG A 110 -5.82 9.59 9.23
N PRO A 111 -6.34 9.24 8.05
CA PRO A 111 -5.51 9.14 6.86
C PRO A 111 -5.05 10.51 6.38
N TRP A 112 -3.81 10.58 5.91
CA TRP A 112 -3.37 11.64 4.99
C TRP A 112 -3.80 11.25 3.57
N ILE A 113 -4.44 12.17 2.83
CA ILE A 113 -4.91 11.89 1.47
C ILE A 113 -3.75 12.09 0.50
N VAL A 114 -3.22 11.00 -0.02
CA VAL A 114 -2.13 11.00 -1.02
C VAL A 114 -2.66 11.24 -2.43
N HIS A 115 -3.93 10.91 -2.68
CA HIS A 115 -4.59 11.18 -3.97
C HIS A 115 -6.07 11.46 -3.78
N SER A 116 -6.52 12.63 -4.21
CA SER A 116 -7.95 12.99 -4.27
C SER A 116 -8.59 12.51 -5.57
N GLY A 117 -9.79 11.91 -5.51
CA GLY A 117 -10.49 11.43 -6.71
C GLY A 117 -10.52 9.89 -6.85
N PRO A 118 -10.90 9.34 -8.02
CA PRO A 118 -10.94 7.90 -8.26
C PRO A 118 -9.64 7.20 -7.89
N SER A 119 -9.73 6.19 -7.03
CA SER A 119 -8.58 5.43 -6.56
C SER A 119 -8.96 4.00 -6.20
N GLY A 120 -8.22 3.04 -6.73
CA GLY A 120 -8.52 1.62 -6.65
C GLY A 120 -7.49 0.87 -5.81
N TYR A 121 -6.91 -0.17 -6.41
CA TYR A 121 -5.91 -1.01 -5.76
C TYR A 121 -4.61 -0.22 -5.54
N SER A 122 -3.85 -0.60 -4.51
CA SER A 122 -2.57 0.01 -4.19
C SER A 122 -1.57 -1.01 -3.68
N ASP A 123 -0.28 -0.68 -3.77
CA ASP A 123 0.81 -1.44 -3.16
C ASP A 123 1.83 -0.50 -2.54
N LEU A 124 2.36 -0.85 -1.37
CA LEU A 124 3.33 -0.06 -0.60
C LEU A 124 4.68 -0.77 -0.50
N ALA A 125 5.73 0.04 -0.44
CA ALA A 125 7.07 -0.40 -0.09
C ALA A 125 7.77 0.69 0.71
N TYR A 126 8.64 0.27 1.63
CA TYR A 126 9.55 1.16 2.35
C TYR A 126 10.94 1.10 1.70
N ILE A 127 11.53 2.26 1.46
CA ILE A 127 12.86 2.41 0.88
C ILE A 127 13.77 2.93 1.99
N GLU A 128 14.52 2.02 2.62
CA GLU A 128 15.38 2.31 3.77
C GLU A 128 16.44 3.38 3.48
N ASP A 129 17.10 3.33 2.32
CA ASP A 129 18.20 4.24 1.97
C ASP A 129 17.80 5.72 1.97
N THR A 130 16.55 6.00 1.61
CA THR A 130 16.01 7.37 1.52
C THR A 130 14.99 7.67 2.61
N GLU A 131 14.66 6.70 3.47
CA GLU A 131 13.57 6.78 4.45
C GLU A 131 12.22 7.23 3.85
N HIS A 132 11.95 6.80 2.61
CA HIS A 132 10.72 7.14 1.90
C HIS A 132 9.81 5.92 1.75
N PHE A 133 8.52 6.20 1.62
CA PHE A 133 7.56 5.23 1.16
C PHE A 133 7.36 5.39 -0.34
N ALA A 134 7.20 4.27 -1.02
CA ALA A 134 6.76 4.20 -2.39
C ALA A 134 5.38 3.54 -2.44
N CYS A 135 4.47 4.16 -3.18
CA CYS A 135 3.12 3.68 -3.39
C CYS A 135 2.84 3.60 -4.89
N LEU A 136 2.38 2.45 -5.36
CA LEU A 136 1.68 2.36 -6.63
C LEU A 136 0.18 2.32 -6.38
N MET A 137 -0.59 2.96 -7.27
CA MET A 137 -2.04 2.97 -7.16
C MET A 137 -2.71 2.99 -8.53
N GLU A 138 -3.87 2.34 -8.63
CA GLU A 138 -4.86 2.58 -9.67
C GLU A 138 -5.55 3.93 -9.41
N CYS A 139 -5.55 4.83 -10.38
CA CYS A 139 -6.24 6.11 -10.28
C CYS A 139 -6.68 6.66 -11.65
N GLY A 140 -7.36 7.80 -11.63
CA GLY A 140 -7.77 8.53 -12.82
C GLY A 140 -8.64 9.75 -12.48
N GLU A 141 -9.16 10.42 -13.51
CA GLU A 141 -10.05 11.57 -13.34
C GLU A 141 -11.51 11.13 -13.17
N ASN A 142 -11.97 10.18 -13.99
CA ASN A 142 -13.37 9.72 -13.99
C ASN A 142 -13.51 8.31 -13.38
N SER A 143 -12.51 7.46 -13.54
CA SER A 143 -12.47 6.08 -13.09
C SER A 143 -11.09 5.72 -12.52
N GLU A 144 -11.06 4.85 -11.51
CA GLU A 144 -9.80 4.37 -10.94
C GLU A 144 -8.98 3.52 -11.90
N LEU A 145 -9.59 3.01 -12.98
CA LEU A 145 -8.95 2.06 -13.90
C LEU A 145 -8.20 2.72 -15.08
N GLU A 146 -8.17 4.05 -15.12
CA GLU A 146 -7.60 4.81 -16.24
C GLU A 146 -6.07 4.65 -16.32
N GLN A 147 -5.39 4.68 -15.18
CA GLN A 147 -3.94 4.68 -15.11
C GLN A 147 -3.40 4.08 -13.81
N ILE A 148 -2.10 3.82 -13.81
CA ILE A 148 -1.34 3.48 -12.60
C ILE A 148 -0.38 4.63 -12.32
N ALA A 149 -0.44 5.18 -11.12
CA ALA A 149 0.47 6.22 -10.66
C ALA A 149 1.45 5.67 -9.62
N PHE A 150 2.66 6.20 -9.64
CA PHE A 150 3.67 6.06 -8.61
C PHE A 150 3.73 7.32 -7.77
N VAL A 151 3.72 7.18 -6.45
CA VAL A 151 3.90 8.27 -5.50
C VAL A 151 5.01 7.89 -4.53
N SER A 152 5.92 8.82 -4.25
CA SER A 152 6.88 8.70 -3.15
C SER A 152 6.69 9.83 -2.15
N PHE A 153 6.73 9.51 -0.86
CA PHE A 153 6.55 10.46 0.22
C PHE A 153 7.32 10.04 1.48
N PRO A 154 7.85 11.00 2.27
CA PRO A 154 8.46 10.73 3.56
C PRO A 154 7.41 10.50 4.67
N LEU A 155 7.85 9.99 5.82
CA LEU A 155 6.97 9.82 6.99
C LEU A 155 6.39 11.14 7.51
N SER A 156 7.11 12.25 7.37
CA SER A 156 6.66 13.58 7.79
C SER A 156 5.34 14.01 7.15
N ASP A 157 5.11 13.62 5.89
CA ASP A 157 3.86 13.94 5.17
C ASP A 157 2.66 13.20 5.77
N VAL A 158 2.89 12.03 6.39
CA VAL A 158 1.87 11.23 7.06
C VAL A 158 1.66 11.69 8.50
N MET A 159 2.72 12.10 9.18
CA MET A 159 2.72 12.48 10.60
C MET A 159 2.12 13.86 10.90
N GLN A 160 1.57 14.56 9.90
CA GLN A 160 1.08 15.94 9.99
C GLN A 160 0.45 16.28 11.36
N THR A 161 1.14 17.15 12.09
CA THR A 161 0.70 17.76 13.33
C THR A 161 -0.39 18.77 13.03
N VAL A 162 -1.61 18.49 13.49
CA VAL A 162 -2.66 19.51 13.57
C VAL A 162 -2.20 20.59 14.56
N ASP A 163 -2.20 21.85 14.14
CA ASP A 163 -1.97 22.96 15.07
C ASP A 163 -3.13 23.13 16.06
N GLU A 164 -2.96 23.94 17.11
CA GLU A 164 -3.98 24.21 18.14
C GLU A 164 -5.30 24.81 17.57
N LYS A 165 -5.31 25.22 16.29
CA LYS A 165 -6.46 25.79 15.57
C LYS A 165 -7.04 24.83 14.53
N GLY A 166 -6.49 23.62 14.40
CA GLY A 166 -6.95 22.60 13.47
C GLY A 166 -6.56 22.86 12.01
N ASN A 167 -5.59 23.73 11.74
CA ASN A 167 -5.06 23.93 10.40
C ASN A 167 -3.97 22.90 10.10
N THR A 168 -4.09 22.26 8.94
CA THR A 168 -3.05 21.41 8.36
C THR A 168 -2.15 22.26 7.47
N PHE A 169 -0.85 22.22 7.70
CA PHE A 169 0.14 22.78 6.78
C PHE A 169 0.51 21.72 5.73
N TYR A 170 0.27 22.03 4.46
CA TYR A 170 0.73 21.19 3.35
C TYR A 170 2.09 21.72 2.89
N GLU A 171 3.16 20.99 3.19
CA GLU A 171 4.33 21.02 2.32
C GLU A 171 4.14 19.90 1.30
N GLU A 172 4.00 20.25 0.03
CA GLU A 172 3.81 19.29 -1.05
C GLU A 172 5.17 18.62 -1.38
N ASN A 173 5.62 17.74 -0.48
CA ASN A 173 6.89 17.00 -0.63
C ASN A 173 6.70 15.68 -1.41
N ALA A 174 5.46 15.20 -1.50
CA ALA A 174 5.14 13.98 -2.23
C ALA A 174 5.36 14.16 -3.74
N MET A 175 6.21 13.31 -4.32
CA MET A 175 6.42 13.28 -5.77
C MET A 175 5.52 12.23 -6.39
N GLN A 176 4.62 12.65 -7.30
CA GLN A 176 3.76 11.75 -8.07
C GLN A 176 4.14 11.73 -9.55
N VAL A 177 4.24 10.53 -10.11
CA VAL A 177 4.54 10.27 -11.52
C VAL A 177 3.52 9.28 -12.08
N ILE A 178 2.90 9.62 -13.21
CA ILE A 178 2.01 8.71 -13.93
C ILE A 178 2.87 7.73 -14.74
N LEU A 179 2.66 6.43 -14.55
CA LEU A 179 3.40 5.43 -15.32
C LEU A 179 2.86 5.34 -16.74
N PRO A 180 3.73 5.26 -17.77
CA PRO A 180 3.29 5.06 -19.14
C PRO A 180 2.41 3.82 -19.27
N SER A 181 1.39 3.87 -20.12
CA SER A 181 0.50 2.72 -20.36
C SER A 181 1.25 1.46 -20.81
N THR A 182 2.42 1.61 -21.45
CA THR A 182 3.35 0.53 -21.81
C THR A 182 3.86 -0.29 -20.61
N PHE A 183 3.96 0.29 -19.42
CA PHE A 183 4.33 -0.45 -18.21
C PHE A 183 3.27 -1.50 -17.84
N ARG A 184 1.98 -1.20 -18.03
CA ARG A 184 0.89 -2.18 -17.82
C ARG A 184 1.06 -3.38 -18.75
N PHE A 185 1.45 -3.14 -20.01
CA PHE A 185 1.70 -4.20 -20.98
C PHE A 185 2.99 -5.00 -20.71
N MET A 186 4.06 -4.36 -20.21
CA MET A 186 5.32 -5.03 -19.89
C MET A 186 5.13 -6.09 -18.79
N VAL A 187 4.36 -5.76 -17.75
CA VAL A 187 4.08 -6.68 -16.64
C VAL A 187 3.19 -7.83 -17.11
N GLN A 188 2.15 -7.53 -17.90
CA GLN A 188 1.33 -8.55 -18.53
C GLN A 188 2.17 -9.49 -19.42
N GLY A 189 3.20 -8.97 -20.11
CA GLY A 189 4.14 -9.75 -20.92
C GLY A 189 5.09 -10.64 -20.10
N LEU A 190 5.71 -10.10 -19.05
CA LEU A 190 6.60 -10.84 -18.15
C LEU A 190 5.87 -11.99 -17.43
N SER A 191 4.61 -11.79 -17.08
CA SER A 191 3.78 -12.84 -16.50
C SER A 191 3.31 -13.90 -17.49
N TYR A 192 3.13 -13.53 -18.77
CA TYR A 192 2.86 -14.49 -19.83
C TYR A 192 4.05 -15.45 -20.02
N LEU A 193 5.27 -14.92 -19.85
CA LEU A 193 6.51 -15.71 -19.83
C LEU A 193 6.65 -16.55 -18.56
N ALA A 194 6.09 -16.12 -17.43
CA ALA A 194 6.04 -16.88 -16.18
C ALA A 194 4.97 -18.00 -16.14
N GLY A 195 4.25 -18.26 -17.23
CA GLY A 195 3.35 -19.42 -17.38
C GLY A 195 1.98 -19.30 -16.70
N THR A 196 1.62 -18.13 -16.20
CA THR A 196 0.31 -17.85 -15.58
C THR A 196 -0.76 -17.54 -16.64
N ARG A 197 -1.90 -18.26 -16.62
CA ARG A 197 -2.99 -18.09 -17.61
C ARG A 197 -3.68 -16.72 -17.44
N ARG A 198 -4.13 -16.12 -18.56
CA ARG A 198 -4.77 -14.78 -18.62
C ARG A 198 -6.00 -14.62 -17.71
N ASP A 199 -6.70 -15.71 -17.43
CA ASP A 199 -7.95 -15.80 -16.68
C ASP A 199 -7.78 -15.74 -15.15
N GLN A 200 -6.54 -15.68 -14.63
CA GLN A 200 -6.24 -15.45 -13.21
C GLN A 200 -5.50 -14.13 -12.93
N PHE A 201 -5.30 -13.28 -13.95
CA PHE A 201 -4.69 -11.96 -13.76
C PHE A 201 -5.69 -10.98 -13.15
N ASN A 202 -5.66 -10.90 -11.83
CA ASN A 202 -6.32 -9.85 -11.06
C ASN A 202 -5.41 -8.61 -11.08
N ASP A 203 -5.94 -7.40 -11.30
CA ASP A 203 -5.14 -6.16 -11.41
C ASP A 203 -4.17 -5.97 -10.22
N ASN A 204 -4.47 -6.57 -9.06
CA ASN A 204 -3.60 -6.72 -7.90
C ASN A 204 -2.18 -7.22 -8.20
N VAL A 205 -2.03 -8.24 -9.05
CA VAL A 205 -0.72 -8.84 -9.35
C VAL A 205 0.15 -7.84 -10.11
N ILE A 206 -0.48 -6.99 -10.93
CA ILE A 206 0.23 -6.01 -11.75
C ILE A 206 0.85 -4.93 -10.86
N VAL A 207 0.05 -4.36 -9.94
CA VAL A 207 0.52 -3.31 -9.02
C VAL A 207 1.68 -3.82 -8.16
N LYS A 208 1.58 -5.05 -7.63
CA LYS A 208 2.64 -5.66 -6.81
C LYS A 208 3.94 -5.92 -7.55
N CYS A 209 3.85 -6.56 -8.73
CA CYS A 209 5.03 -6.85 -9.52
C CYS A 209 5.73 -5.57 -9.99
N LEU A 210 4.97 -4.51 -10.31
CA LEU A 210 5.55 -3.23 -10.68
C LEU A 210 6.34 -2.61 -9.53
N LEU A 211 5.78 -2.59 -8.32
CA LEU A 211 6.44 -1.93 -7.19
C LEU A 211 7.75 -2.63 -6.83
N GLN A 212 7.74 -3.98 -6.77
CA GLN A 212 8.94 -4.76 -6.53
C GLN A 212 10.04 -4.44 -7.56
N ASN A 213 9.69 -4.33 -8.84
CA ASN A 213 10.67 -3.97 -9.88
C ASN A 213 11.20 -2.55 -9.71
N ILE A 214 10.34 -1.56 -9.41
CA ILE A 214 10.77 -0.17 -9.20
C ILE A 214 11.69 -0.09 -7.98
N VAL A 215 11.33 -0.71 -6.86
CA VAL A 215 12.12 -0.68 -5.62
C VAL A 215 13.49 -1.33 -5.83
N VAL A 216 13.55 -2.51 -6.46
CA VAL A 216 14.81 -3.19 -6.79
C VAL A 216 15.70 -2.33 -7.69
N GLN A 217 15.11 -1.60 -8.64
CA GLN A 217 15.88 -0.67 -9.46
C GLN A 217 16.41 0.52 -8.65
N THR A 218 15.58 1.11 -7.78
CA THR A 218 16.00 2.24 -6.92
C THR A 218 17.11 1.88 -5.93
N GLN A 219 17.09 0.67 -5.36
CA GLN A 219 18.14 0.20 -4.44
C GLN A 219 19.48 -0.07 -5.15
N ASN A 220 19.46 -0.35 -6.45
CA ASN A 220 20.67 -0.64 -7.23
C ASN A 220 21.27 0.60 -7.91
N THR A 221 20.60 1.76 -7.87
CA THR A 221 21.08 3.00 -8.51
C THR A 221 21.12 4.14 -7.50
N SER A 222 22.31 4.61 -7.14
CA SER A 222 22.53 5.78 -6.25
C SER A 222 22.07 7.13 -6.84
N SER A 223 21.31 7.11 -7.93
CA SER A 223 20.61 8.25 -8.49
C SER A 223 19.26 7.77 -9.00
N MET A 224 18.23 8.60 -8.87
CA MET A 224 16.87 8.36 -9.34
C MET A 224 16.81 8.33 -10.89
N GLN A 225 17.59 7.46 -11.52
CA GLN A 225 17.44 7.11 -12.92
C GLN A 225 16.44 5.95 -12.99
N MET A 226 15.17 6.29 -13.20
CA MET A 226 14.27 5.33 -13.85
C MET A 226 14.95 4.90 -15.14
N CYS A 227 15.56 3.73 -15.13
CA CYS A 227 16.30 3.21 -16.26
C CYS A 227 15.28 2.70 -17.28
N VAL A 228 14.73 3.62 -18.08
CA VAL A 228 13.99 3.30 -19.30
C VAL A 228 15.03 2.81 -20.31
N GLN A 229 15.44 1.54 -20.20
CA GLN A 229 16.20 0.91 -21.26
C GLN A 229 15.28 0.70 -22.47
N TYR A 230 15.31 1.67 -23.39
CA TYR A 230 14.88 1.47 -24.76
C TYR A 230 15.79 0.44 -25.42
N GLY A 231 15.36 -0.82 -25.46
CA GLY A 231 15.93 -1.84 -26.33
C GLY A 231 15.51 -1.60 -27.78
N ASN A 232 16.15 -0.65 -28.45
CA ASN A 232 16.03 -0.46 -29.89
C ASN A 232 16.90 -1.52 -30.60
N ASN A 233 16.37 -2.73 -30.77
CA ASN A 233 17.01 -3.73 -31.64
C ASN A 233 16.53 -3.52 -33.08
N ASN A 234 17.14 -2.56 -33.76
CA ASN A 234 17.25 -2.60 -35.21
C ASN A 234 18.26 -3.69 -35.57
N TYR A 235 17.77 -4.84 -36.02
CA TYR A 235 18.59 -5.76 -36.80
C TYR A 235 18.51 -5.33 -38.26
N SER A 236 19.59 -4.71 -38.74
CA SER A 236 20.01 -4.75 -40.14
C SER A 236 20.76 -6.04 -40.43
#